data_AF-A0A6P2ALD8-F1
#
_entry.id   AF-A0A6P2ALD8-F1
#
_cell.length_a   1.000
_cell.length_b   1.000
_cell.length_c   1.000
_cell.angle_alpha   90.00
_cell.angle_beta   90.00
_cell.angle_gamma   90.00
#
_symmetry.space_group_name_H-M   'P 1'
#
loop_
_entity.id
_entity.type
_entity.pdbx_description
1 polymer ?
#
loop_
_entity_poly.entity_id
_entity_poly.type
_entity_poly.pdbx_seq_one_letter_code
_entity_poly.pdbx_strand_id
1 'polypeptide(L)'
;MGKPIGIHMMNQSGNSPKAYLRTKILTATPAELRLMLFDGALRFAEQGREGLQQKNYEQAYNGISRCQDIVLELINSLKPEHAPDLCEKLTALYTFIYTRLVSATTERNVEMLDEAVALLRYERETWQLVLNQLAQENASAGGMQQTPKPPHMNGAGDGSGNTSSLVGGKVSLRG
;
A
#
# COMPACT_ATOMS: atom_id res chain seq x y z
N MET A 1 -23.52 56.64 2.61
CA MET A 1 -23.87 55.23 2.32
C MET A 1 -22.87 54.71 1.30
N GLY A 2 -22.13 53.61 1.41
CA GLY A 2 -22.13 52.46 2.32
C GLY A 2 -21.61 51.25 1.52
N LYS A 3 -20.30 50.96 1.63
CA LYS A 3 -19.48 49.72 1.44
C LYS A 3 -20.04 48.48 0.67
N PRO A 4 -19.20 47.50 0.23
CA PRO A 4 -17.77 47.52 -0.15
C PRO A 4 -17.42 46.61 -1.37
N ILE A 5 -16.13 46.66 -1.73
CA ILE A 5 -15.34 45.70 -2.52
C ILE A 5 -15.55 44.25 -2.02
N GLY A 6 -15.78 43.31 -2.94
CA GLY A 6 -15.91 41.88 -2.67
C GLY A 6 -15.27 41.03 -3.76
N ILE A 7 -14.07 40.52 -3.46
CA ILE A 7 -13.31 39.53 -4.20
C ILE A 7 -14.12 38.24 -4.33
N HIS A 8 -14.20 37.69 -5.55
CA HIS A 8 -14.36 36.24 -5.73
C HIS A 8 -13.37 35.75 -6.79
N MET A 9 -12.11 35.60 -6.38
CA MET A 9 -11.22 34.66 -7.06
C MET A 9 -11.81 33.27 -6.83
N MET A 10 -12.35 32.66 -7.89
CA MET A 10 -12.64 31.23 -7.92
C MET A 10 -11.34 30.47 -7.62
N ASN A 11 -11.24 29.95 -6.41
CA ASN A 11 -10.24 28.98 -6.01
C ASN A 11 -10.50 27.66 -6.75
N GLN A 12 -9.95 27.52 -7.96
CA GLN A 12 -9.83 26.22 -8.61
C GLN A 12 -8.71 25.43 -7.93
N SER A 13 -8.97 24.88 -6.74
CA SER A 13 -8.12 23.85 -6.14
C SER A 13 -8.36 22.52 -6.88
N GLY A 14 -7.99 22.47 -8.15
CA GLY A 14 -7.89 21.20 -8.87
C GLY A 14 -6.75 20.42 -8.26
N ASN A 15 -7.05 19.44 -7.40
CA ASN A 15 -6.07 18.49 -6.89
C ASN A 15 -5.37 17.85 -8.08
N SER A 16 -4.15 18.29 -8.40
CA SER A 16 -3.44 17.81 -9.59
C SER A 16 -3.18 16.30 -9.44
N PRO A 17 -3.24 15.48 -10.51
CA PRO A 17 -3.01 14.03 -10.43
C PRO A 17 -1.71 13.65 -9.69
N LYS A 18 -0.69 14.51 -9.77
CA LYS A 18 0.58 14.40 -9.03
C LYS A 18 0.41 14.52 -7.50
N ALA A 19 -0.46 15.42 -7.03
CA ALA A 19 -0.73 15.60 -5.61
C ALA A 19 -1.49 14.40 -5.03
N TYR A 20 -2.46 13.85 -5.76
CA TYR A 20 -3.14 12.60 -5.36
C TYR A 20 -2.16 11.41 -5.28
N LEU A 21 -1.33 11.21 -6.31
CA LEU A 21 -0.34 10.14 -6.31
C LEU A 21 0.66 10.30 -5.15
N ARG A 22 1.10 11.53 -4.87
CA ARG A 22 2.00 11.81 -3.73
C ARG A 22 1.36 11.43 -2.41
N THR A 23 0.12 11.84 -2.16
CA THR A 23 -0.59 11.45 -0.93
C THR A 23 -0.72 9.93 -0.83
N LYS A 24 -1.10 9.25 -1.93
CA LYS A 24 -1.21 7.78 -1.96
C LYS A 24 0.11 7.09 -1.59
N ILE A 25 1.24 7.58 -2.09
CA ILE A 25 2.57 7.03 -1.76
C ILE A 25 2.90 7.26 -0.28
N LEU A 26 2.66 8.47 0.24
CA LEU A 26 3.02 8.83 1.62
C LEU A 26 2.21 8.09 2.69
N THR A 27 1.01 7.62 2.37
CA THR A 27 0.13 6.91 3.30
C THR A 27 0.09 5.40 3.09
N ALA A 28 0.78 4.89 2.07
CA ALA A 28 0.74 3.49 1.71
C ALA A 28 1.60 2.62 2.64
N THR A 29 1.08 1.44 2.96
CA THR A 29 1.81 0.38 3.63
C THR A 29 2.92 -0.18 2.72
N PRO A 30 3.93 -0.88 3.27
CA PRO A 30 4.98 -1.50 2.47
C PRO A 30 4.44 -2.45 1.39
N ALA A 31 3.39 -3.21 1.68
CA ALA A 31 2.76 -4.12 0.72
C ALA A 31 2.06 -3.35 -0.42
N GLU A 32 1.40 -2.24 -0.13
CA GLU A 32 0.78 -1.38 -1.13
C GLU A 32 1.81 -0.66 -2.01
N LEU A 33 2.93 -0.20 -1.43
CA LEU A 33 4.05 0.36 -2.19
C LEU A 33 4.63 -0.66 -3.16
N ARG A 34 4.76 -1.91 -2.73
CA ARG A 34 5.22 -3.00 -3.60
C ARG A 34 4.22 -3.30 -4.72
N LEU A 35 2.92 -3.34 -4.45
CA LEU A 35 1.90 -3.47 -5.50
C LEU A 35 1.99 -2.31 -6.51
N MET A 36 2.21 -1.08 -6.02
CA MET A 36 2.39 0.10 -6.89
C MET A 36 3.66 0.02 -7.76
N LEU A 37 4.74 -0.61 -7.28
CA LEU A 37 5.91 -0.89 -8.13
C LEU A 37 5.54 -1.82 -9.28
N PHE A 38 4.81 -2.91 -9.02
CA PHE A 38 4.36 -3.82 -10.09
C PHE A 38 3.40 -3.15 -11.08
N ASP A 39 2.43 -2.36 -10.60
CA ASP A 39 1.56 -1.56 -11.48
C ASP A 39 2.38 -0.60 -12.35
N GLY A 40 3.40 0.03 -11.78
CA GLY A 40 4.34 0.91 -12.49
C GLY A 40 5.17 0.16 -13.54
N ALA A 41 5.73 -0.99 -13.19
CA ALA A 41 6.53 -1.84 -14.07
C ALA A 41 5.69 -2.30 -15.27
N LEU A 42 4.49 -2.83 -15.04
CA LEU A 42 3.56 -3.24 -16.09
C LEU A 42 3.22 -2.08 -17.02
N ARG A 43 2.91 -0.90 -16.49
CA ARG A 43 2.62 0.29 -17.31
C ARG A 43 3.79 0.66 -18.23
N PHE A 44 5.02 0.61 -17.73
CA PHE A 44 6.21 0.93 -18.52
C PHE A 44 6.57 -0.16 -19.52
N ALA A 45 6.39 -1.44 -19.15
CA ALA A 45 6.56 -2.56 -20.07
C ALA A 45 5.56 -2.49 -21.23
N GLU A 46 4.30 -2.15 -20.97
CA GLU A 46 3.28 -1.95 -22.01
C GLU A 46 3.62 -0.77 -22.94
N GLN A 47 4.11 0.35 -22.39
CA GLN A 47 4.63 1.46 -23.20
C GLN A 47 5.80 1.01 -24.08
N GLY A 48 6.69 0.18 -23.53
CA GLY A 48 7.79 -0.42 -24.26
C GLY A 48 7.32 -1.31 -25.41
N ARG A 49 6.30 -2.12 -25.15
CA ARG A 49 5.68 -3.05 -26.08
C ARG A 49 5.03 -2.34 -27.25
N GLU A 50 4.28 -1.29 -26.97
CA GLU A 50 3.70 -0.42 -27.99
C GLU A 50 4.80 0.18 -28.89
N GLY A 51 5.88 0.67 -28.28
CA GLY A 51 7.03 1.21 -29.03
C GLY A 51 7.67 0.18 -29.97
N LEU A 52 7.86 -1.07 -29.52
CA LEU A 52 8.37 -2.16 -30.36
C LEU A 52 7.42 -2.46 -31.53
N GLN A 53 6.12 -2.57 -31.27
CA GLN A 53 5.11 -2.86 -32.30
C GLN A 53 5.03 -1.76 -33.37
N GLN A 54 5.15 -0.50 -32.96
CA GLN A 54 5.14 0.66 -33.86
C GLN A 54 6.50 0.97 -34.49
N LYS A 55 7.54 0.18 -34.16
CA LYS A 55 8.95 0.45 -34.52
C LYS A 55 9.45 1.83 -34.04
N ASN A 56 8.82 2.38 -33.01
CA ASN A 56 9.29 3.55 -32.28
C ASN A 56 10.28 3.11 -31.18
N TYR A 57 11.54 2.91 -31.58
CA TYR A 57 12.57 2.36 -30.69
C TYR A 57 12.96 3.29 -29.53
N GLU A 58 12.76 4.60 -29.67
CA GLU A 58 12.96 5.54 -28.57
C GLU A 58 11.89 5.34 -27.48
N GLN A 59 10.62 5.24 -27.87
CA GLN A 59 9.54 4.91 -26.94
C GLN A 59 9.74 3.52 -26.31
N ALA A 60 10.16 2.54 -27.12
CA ALA A 60 10.47 1.20 -26.64
C ALA A 60 11.55 1.23 -25.55
N TYR A 61 12.68 1.87 -25.84
CA TYR A 61 13.79 2.02 -24.90
C TYR A 61 13.37 2.75 -23.62
N ASN A 62 12.67 3.88 -23.75
CA ASN A 62 12.21 4.67 -22.60
C ASN A 62 11.21 3.91 -21.71
N GLY A 63 10.34 3.09 -22.31
CA GLY A 63 9.42 2.24 -21.54
C GLY A 63 10.17 1.11 -20.85
N ILE A 64 10.96 0.34 -21.61
CA ILE A 64 11.61 -0.87 -21.09
C ILE A 64 12.68 -0.53 -20.04
N SER A 65 13.47 0.54 -20.22
CA SER A 65 14.47 0.98 -19.22
C SER A 65 13.84 1.33 -17.87
N ARG A 66 12.70 2.03 -17.88
CA ARG A 66 11.99 2.35 -16.63
C ARG A 66 11.38 1.13 -15.96
N CYS A 67 10.99 0.12 -16.75
CA CYS A 67 10.60 -1.18 -16.19
C CYS A 67 11.80 -1.89 -15.55
N GLN A 68 12.96 -1.87 -16.21
CA GLN A 68 14.20 -2.45 -15.69
C GLN A 68 14.61 -1.81 -14.36
N ASP A 69 14.54 -0.48 -14.24
CA ASP A 69 14.84 0.24 -12.99
C ASP A 69 13.98 -0.27 -11.82
N ILE A 70 12.68 -0.48 -12.06
CA ILE A 70 11.77 -0.99 -11.03
C ILE A 70 12.11 -2.44 -10.65
N VAL A 71 12.42 -3.29 -11.64
CA VAL A 71 12.78 -4.69 -11.38
C VAL A 71 14.08 -4.77 -10.57
N LEU A 72 15.06 -3.91 -10.85
CA LEU A 72 16.28 -3.81 -10.08
C LEU A 72 16.02 -3.35 -8.64
N GLU A 73 15.13 -2.36 -8.46
CA GLU A 73 14.72 -1.92 -7.12
C GLU A 73 14.01 -3.05 -6.34
N LEU A 74 13.18 -3.86 -7.01
CA LEU A 74 12.54 -5.02 -6.39
C LEU A 74 13.59 -6.02 -5.87
N ILE A 75 14.63 -6.30 -6.64
CA ILE A 75 15.76 -7.15 -6.22
C ILE A 75 16.47 -6.54 -5.01
N ASN A 76 16.84 -5.27 -5.09
CA ASN A 76 17.59 -4.57 -4.03
C ASN A 76 16.78 -4.42 -2.74
N SER A 77 15.45 -4.45 -2.82
CA SER A 77 14.56 -4.36 -1.66
C SER A 77 14.35 -5.68 -0.91
N LEU A 78 14.86 -6.80 -1.43
CA LEU A 78 14.77 -8.10 -0.76
C LEU A 78 15.61 -8.10 0.53
N LYS A 79 15.12 -8.81 1.54
CA LYS A 79 15.72 -8.90 2.88
C LYS A 79 16.06 -10.34 3.24
N PRO A 80 17.20 -10.89 2.75
CA PRO A 80 17.60 -12.27 2.99
C PRO A 80 17.71 -12.62 4.48
N GLU A 81 17.97 -11.63 5.34
CA GLU A 81 18.05 -11.78 6.78
C GLU A 81 16.75 -12.29 7.43
N HIS A 82 15.60 -12.10 6.76
CA HIS A 82 14.30 -12.56 7.25
C HIS A 82 13.81 -13.85 6.59
N ALA A 83 14.17 -14.08 5.32
CA ALA A 83 13.69 -15.24 4.55
C ALA A 83 14.68 -15.58 3.41
N PRO A 84 15.81 -16.23 3.71
CA PRO A 84 16.90 -16.43 2.76
C PRO A 84 16.47 -17.24 1.54
N ASP A 85 15.87 -18.42 1.75
CA ASP A 85 15.46 -19.33 0.66
C ASP A 85 14.41 -18.71 -0.28
N LEU A 86 13.53 -17.87 0.27
CA LEU A 86 12.54 -17.13 -0.53
C LEU A 86 13.20 -16.00 -1.31
N CYS A 87 14.08 -15.24 -0.67
CA CYS A 87 14.80 -14.15 -1.33
C CYS A 87 15.69 -14.66 -2.46
N GLU A 88 16.31 -15.83 -2.32
CA GLU A 88 17.09 -16.48 -3.39
C GLU A 88 16.21 -16.76 -4.62
N LYS A 89 15.05 -17.39 -4.41
CA LYS A 89 14.09 -17.71 -5.49
C LYS A 89 13.57 -16.44 -6.17
N LEU A 90 13.21 -15.42 -5.39
CA LEU A 90 12.74 -14.14 -5.93
C LEU A 90 13.85 -13.40 -6.68
N THR A 91 15.09 -13.44 -6.19
CA THR A 91 16.24 -12.86 -6.88
C THR A 91 16.44 -13.52 -8.23
N ALA A 92 16.37 -14.85 -8.30
CA ALA A 92 16.49 -15.58 -9.55
C ALA A 92 15.36 -15.23 -10.54
N LEU A 93 14.11 -15.17 -10.07
CA LEU A 93 12.95 -14.79 -10.88
C LEU A 93 13.10 -13.37 -11.44
N TYR A 94 13.37 -12.39 -10.58
CA TYR A 94 13.50 -10.99 -11.02
C TYR A 94 14.72 -10.76 -11.91
N THR A 95 15.82 -11.49 -11.68
CA THR A 95 16.98 -11.47 -12.58
C THR A 95 16.60 -11.99 -13.97
N PHE A 96 15.84 -13.10 -14.04
CA PHE A 96 15.33 -13.61 -15.30
C PHE A 96 14.45 -12.58 -16.02
N ILE A 97 13.50 -11.95 -15.32
CA ILE A 97 12.65 -10.88 -15.88
C ILE A 97 13.53 -9.74 -16.43
N TYR A 98 14.51 -9.29 -15.66
CA TYR A 98 15.43 -8.24 -16.08
C TYR A 98 16.18 -8.61 -17.35
N THR A 99 16.73 -9.82 -17.43
CA THR A 99 17.42 -10.31 -18.64
C THR A 99 16.48 -10.33 -19.85
N ARG A 100 15.23 -10.78 -19.70
CA ARG A 100 14.25 -10.74 -20.80
C ARG A 100 13.97 -9.32 -21.30
N LEU A 101 13.87 -8.34 -20.39
CA LEU A 101 13.69 -6.93 -20.75
C LEU A 101 14.90 -6.39 -21.53
N VAL A 102 16.13 -6.75 -21.12
CA VAL A 102 17.36 -6.35 -21.83
C VAL A 102 17.42 -6.96 -23.22
N SER A 103 17.15 -8.26 -23.35
CA SER A 103 17.12 -8.96 -24.64
C SER A 103 16.03 -8.40 -25.55
N ALA A 104 14.82 -8.17 -25.03
CA ALA A 104 13.72 -7.57 -25.80
C ALA A 104 14.09 -6.21 -26.42
N THR A 105 14.80 -5.37 -25.66
CA THR A 105 15.25 -4.06 -26.14
C THR A 105 16.35 -4.19 -27.19
N THR A 106 17.35 -5.03 -26.92
CA THR A 106 18.53 -5.21 -27.78
C THR A 106 18.18 -5.87 -29.11
N GLU A 107 17.35 -6.92 -29.06
CA GLU A 107 16.93 -7.71 -30.20
C GLU A 107 15.66 -7.17 -30.87
N ARG A 108 15.02 -6.16 -30.26
CA ARG A 108 13.72 -5.61 -30.69
C ARG A 108 12.64 -6.69 -30.76
N ASN A 109 12.70 -7.63 -29.82
CA ASN A 109 11.85 -8.80 -29.78
C ASN A 109 10.68 -8.59 -28.81
N VAL A 110 9.47 -8.44 -29.37
CA VAL A 110 8.25 -8.24 -28.59
C VAL A 110 7.85 -9.46 -27.77
N GLU A 111 8.11 -10.68 -28.27
CA GLU A 111 7.80 -11.92 -27.57
C GLU A 111 8.64 -12.04 -26.29
N MET A 112 9.89 -11.57 -26.33
CA MET A 112 10.73 -11.49 -25.14
C MET A 112 10.18 -10.55 -24.07
N LEU A 113 9.60 -9.44 -24.48
CA LEU A 113 8.94 -8.51 -23.58
C LEU A 113 7.63 -9.10 -23.04
N ASP A 114 6.86 -9.80 -23.86
CA ASP A 114 5.60 -10.44 -23.45
C ASP A 114 5.83 -11.50 -22.36
N GLU A 115 6.91 -12.27 -22.43
CA GLU A 115 7.29 -13.20 -21.35
C GLU A 115 7.58 -12.46 -20.02
N ALA A 116 8.31 -11.34 -20.07
CA ALA A 116 8.58 -10.53 -18.89
C ALA A 116 7.29 -9.92 -18.31
N VAL A 117 6.40 -9.43 -19.17
CA VAL A 117 5.08 -8.87 -18.79
C VAL A 117 4.21 -9.93 -18.12
N ALA A 118 4.19 -11.15 -18.64
CA ALA A 118 3.41 -12.24 -18.05
C ALA A 118 3.86 -12.55 -16.62
N LEU A 119 5.18 -12.63 -16.37
CA LEU A 119 5.72 -12.86 -15.03
C LEU A 119 5.44 -11.70 -14.08
N LEU A 120 5.62 -10.45 -14.54
CA LEU A 120 5.28 -9.26 -13.75
C LEU A 120 3.80 -9.22 -13.38
N ARG A 121 2.91 -9.67 -14.28
CA ARG A 121 1.47 -9.74 -14.04
C ARG A 121 1.14 -10.78 -12.97
N TYR A 122 1.77 -11.96 -13.04
CA TYR A 122 1.61 -13.00 -12.05
C TYR A 122 2.06 -12.53 -10.65
N GLU A 123 3.20 -11.84 -10.55
CA GLU A 123 3.68 -11.25 -9.29
C GLU A 123 2.70 -10.18 -8.77
N ARG A 124 2.21 -9.31 -9.65
CA ARG A 124 1.21 -8.29 -9.30
C ARG A 124 -0.06 -8.91 -8.72
N GLU A 125 -0.56 -9.98 -9.34
CA GLU A 125 -1.73 -10.73 -8.86
C GLU A 125 -1.45 -11.40 -7.51
N THR A 126 -0.26 -11.98 -7.35
CA THR A 126 0.19 -12.58 -6.08
C THR A 126 0.19 -11.55 -4.95
N TRP A 127 0.74 -10.36 -5.18
CA TRP A 127 0.75 -9.28 -4.18
C TRP A 127 -0.64 -8.70 -3.90
N GLN A 128 -1.54 -8.71 -4.89
CA GLN A 128 -2.94 -8.38 -4.66
C GLN A 128 -3.61 -9.37 -3.69
N LEU A 129 -3.30 -10.66 -3.80
CA LEU A 129 -3.80 -11.68 -2.87
C LEU A 129 -3.24 -11.49 -1.46
N VAL A 130 -1.94 -11.17 -1.33
CA VAL A 130 -1.32 -10.85 -0.03
C VAL A 130 -2.02 -9.67 0.65
N LEU A 131 -2.32 -8.60 -0.09
CA LEU A 131 -3.04 -7.45 0.46
C LEU A 131 -4.45 -7.82 0.94
N ASN A 132 -5.17 -8.65 0.18
CA ASN A 132 -6.49 -9.12 0.57
C ASN A 132 -6.43 -9.95 1.86
N GLN A 133 -5.43 -10.83 1.98
CA GLN A 133 -5.20 -11.64 3.16
C GLN A 133 -4.88 -10.77 4.40
N LEU A 134 -3.98 -9.80 4.27
CA LEU A 134 -3.66 -8.85 5.35
C LEU A 134 -4.89 -8.04 5.79
N ALA A 135 -5.73 -7.62 4.85
CA ALA A 135 -6.96 -6.91 5.17
C ALA A 135 -7.95 -7.79 5.97
N GLN A 136 -8.06 -9.08 5.59
CA GLN A 136 -8.92 -10.04 6.28
C GLN A 136 -8.43 -10.35 7.69
N GLU A 137 -7.12 -10.49 7.89
CA GLU A 137 -6.49 -10.68 9.20
C GLU A 137 -6.74 -9.48 10.13
N ASN A 138 -6.57 -8.25 9.61
CA ASN A 138 -6.84 -7.02 10.36
C ASN A 138 -8.31 -6.89 10.78
N ALA A 139 -9.24 -7.24 9.89
CA ALA A 139 -10.68 -7.23 10.21
C ALA A 139 -11.05 -8.26 11.29
N SER A 140 -10.42 -9.44 11.24
CA SER A 140 -10.65 -10.53 12.20
C SER A 140 -10.08 -10.19 13.59
N ALA A 141 -8.91 -9.54 13.64
CA ALA A 141 -8.29 -9.09 14.88
C ALA A 141 -9.07 -7.93 15.55
N GLY A 142 -9.67 -7.03 14.77
CA GLY A 142 -10.51 -5.93 15.27
C GLY A 142 -11.88 -6.35 15.80
N GLY A 143 -12.36 -7.55 15.46
CA GLY A 143 -13.66 -8.07 15.89
C GLY A 143 -13.71 -8.66 17.31
N MET A 144 -12.55 -8.91 17.96
CA MET A 144 -12.47 -9.56 19.27
C MET A 144 -12.61 -8.60 20.48
N GLN A 145 -12.88 -7.32 20.25
CA GLN A 145 -12.99 -6.27 21.28
C GLN A 145 -14.42 -5.72 21.40
N GLN A 146 -15.40 -6.61 21.55
CA GLN A 146 -16.68 -6.28 22.15
C GLN A 146 -16.81 -7.06 23.44
N THR A 147 -16.47 -6.43 24.57
CA THR A 147 -16.86 -6.94 25.88
C THR A 147 -18.39 -6.86 25.99
N PRO A 148 -19.07 -7.90 26.50
CA PRO A 148 -20.51 -7.86 26.68
C PRO A 148 -20.84 -6.73 27.68
N LYS A 149 -21.65 -5.78 27.22
CA LYS A 149 -22.25 -4.72 28.05
C LYS A 149 -22.93 -5.39 29.26
N PRO A 150 -22.61 -5.01 30.51
CA PRO A 150 -23.25 -5.61 31.68
C PRO A 150 -24.76 -5.33 31.64
N PRO A 151 -25.60 -6.26 32.14
CA PRO A 151 -27.04 -6.06 32.16
C PRO A 151 -27.36 -4.84 33.04
N HIS A 152 -28.04 -3.85 32.47
CA HIS A 152 -28.67 -2.79 33.26
C HIS A 152 -29.69 -3.44 34.19
N MET A 153 -29.37 -3.55 35.48
CA MET A 153 -30.37 -3.84 36.50
C MET A 153 -31.27 -2.60 36.62
N ASN A 154 -32.55 -2.79 36.32
CA ASN A 154 -33.60 -1.81 36.57
C ASN A 154 -33.74 -1.61 38.08
N GLY A 155 -33.61 -0.37 38.54
CA GLY A 155 -33.95 0.01 39.90
C GLY A 155 -35.45 -0.09 40.13
N ALA A 156 -35.84 -0.85 41.13
CA ALA A 156 -37.09 -0.69 41.85
C ALA A 156 -36.72 -0.59 43.33
N GLY A 157 -37.03 0.57 43.93
CA GLY A 157 -36.60 0.92 45.27
C GLY A 157 -37.33 0.16 46.35
N ASP A 158 -36.73 0.16 47.54
CA ASP A 158 -37.50 0.27 48.76
C ASP A 158 -36.68 1.07 49.79
N GLY A 159 -37.35 1.98 50.47
CA GLY A 159 -36.76 2.84 51.49
C GLY A 159 -36.93 2.23 52.87
N SER A 160 -36.00 2.56 53.77
CA SER A 160 -36.25 3.05 55.14
C SER A 160 -35.25 2.52 56.18
N GLY A 161 -34.68 3.46 56.94
CA GLY A 161 -34.06 3.29 58.27
C GLY A 161 -32.62 2.75 58.27
N ASN A 162 -31.70 3.17 59.13
CA ASN A 162 -31.64 4.22 60.15
C ASN A 162 -30.14 4.41 60.52
N THR A 163 -29.86 5.55 61.15
CA THR A 163 -28.61 6.10 61.70
C THR A 163 -27.69 5.16 62.49
N SER A 164 -26.36 5.40 62.43
CA SER A 164 -25.43 5.65 63.58
C SER A 164 -23.97 5.40 63.10
N SER A 165 -23.15 6.43 62.90
CA SER A 165 -22.19 7.06 63.84
C SER A 165 -20.74 6.53 63.77
N LEU A 166 -19.85 7.48 63.48
CA LEU A 166 -18.55 7.76 64.10
C LEU A 166 -17.28 6.94 63.78
N VAL A 167 -16.22 7.73 63.48
CA VAL A 167 -14.76 7.49 63.63
C VAL A 167 -14.17 6.53 62.60
N GLY A 168 -13.08 6.82 61.88
CA GLY A 168 -12.06 7.86 61.95
C GLY A 168 -10.80 7.29 61.26
N GLY A 169 -9.92 8.13 60.73
CA GLY A 169 -8.59 7.70 60.29
C GLY A 169 -8.18 8.22 58.91
N LYS A 170 -7.38 9.29 58.92
CA LYS A 170 -6.58 9.79 57.79
C LYS A 170 -5.32 8.92 57.58
N VAL A 171 -4.61 9.21 56.47
CA VAL A 171 -3.15 8.98 56.22
C VAL A 171 -2.82 7.60 55.61
N SER A 172 -1.94 7.38 54.61
CA SER A 172 -1.15 8.20 53.68
C SER A 172 -0.32 7.25 52.77
N LEU A 173 -0.07 7.70 51.53
CA LEU A 173 1.12 7.56 50.65
C LEU A 173 2.02 6.30 50.62
N ARG A 174 2.26 5.89 49.37
CA ARG A 174 3.52 5.45 48.70
C ARG A 174 4.28 4.19 49.16
N GLY A 175 4.53 3.34 48.18
CA GLY A 175 5.80 2.67 47.91
C GLY A 175 6.02 2.67 46.41
#